data_AF-A0AAD0RW72-F1
#
_entry.id   AF-A0AAD0RW72-F1
#
_cell.length_a   1.000
_cell.length_b   1.000
_cell.length_c   1.000
_cell.angle_alpha   90.00
_cell.angle_beta   90.00
_cell.angle_gamma   90.00
#
_symmetry.space_group_name_H-M   'P 1'
#
loop_
_entity.id
_entity.type
_entity.pdbx_description
1 polymer ?
#
loop_
_entity_poly.entity_id
_entity_poly.type
_entity_poly.pdbx_seq_one_letter_code
_entity_poly.pdbx_strand_id
1 'polypeptide(L)'
;MKLFYFSVLLLSLTACKTMDAVQEDISDIGTSLFSSEEMDESAQDAFLKAQEAFYEADRVRKQHSQLTAKERSLWLELEEDYNVLLATPSKATEKESYFSDTTLADGVMMQSLQFIELVESGE
;
A
#
# COMPACT_ATOMS: atom_id res chain seq x y z
N MET A 1 51.75 -11.30 -9.89
CA MET A 1 50.64 -10.44 -10.40
C MET A 1 49.45 -10.60 -9.47
N LYS A 2 48.70 -9.51 -9.31
CA LYS A 2 47.74 -9.22 -8.23
C LYS A 2 46.55 -10.19 -8.16
N LEU A 3 46.19 -10.52 -6.91
CA LEU A 3 44.94 -11.14 -6.47
C LEU A 3 43.76 -10.22 -6.77
N PHE A 4 42.69 -10.77 -7.35
CA PHE A 4 41.31 -10.29 -7.14
C PHE A 4 40.37 -11.49 -7.23
N TYR A 5 40.18 -12.16 -6.09
CA TYR A 5 39.04 -13.03 -5.86
C TYR A 5 37.81 -12.13 -5.72
N PHE A 6 36.98 -12.09 -6.76
CA PHE A 6 35.69 -11.41 -6.73
C PHE A 6 34.74 -12.30 -5.91
N SER A 7 34.78 -12.14 -4.59
CA SER A 7 33.75 -12.68 -3.69
C SER A 7 32.43 -11.98 -4.04
N VAL A 8 31.57 -12.69 -4.75
CA VAL A 8 30.14 -12.37 -4.82
C VAL A 8 29.59 -12.62 -3.42
N LEU A 9 29.63 -11.57 -2.60
CA LEU A 9 28.91 -11.49 -1.34
C LEU A 9 27.42 -11.45 -1.70
N LEU A 10 26.82 -12.63 -1.89
CA LEU A 10 25.39 -12.82 -1.79
C LEU A 10 24.99 -12.41 -0.36
N LEU A 11 24.65 -11.14 -0.21
CA LEU A 11 23.79 -10.68 0.87
C LEU A 11 22.46 -11.36 0.65
N SER A 12 22.33 -12.57 1.17
CA SER A 12 21.06 -13.18 1.52
C SER A 12 20.38 -12.21 2.46
N LEU A 13 19.55 -11.33 1.90
CA LEU A 13 18.52 -10.57 2.61
C LEU A 13 17.75 -11.60 3.42
N THR A 14 18.04 -11.57 4.71
CA THR A 14 17.45 -12.46 5.68
C THR A 14 16.03 -11.97 5.91
N ALA A 15 15.09 -12.89 5.66
CA ALA A 15 13.75 -12.92 6.22
C ALA A 15 12.72 -11.87 5.72
N CYS A 16 12.13 -12.15 4.56
CA CYS A 16 10.69 -11.93 4.34
C CYS A 16 9.89 -12.79 5.33
N LYS A 17 9.74 -12.35 6.58
CA LYS A 17 8.92 -13.06 7.59
C LYS A 17 7.59 -12.38 7.93
N THR A 18 7.23 -11.33 7.18
CA THR A 18 6.05 -10.51 7.46
C THR A 18 4.99 -10.57 6.35
N MET A 19 5.15 -11.45 5.35
CA MET A 19 4.19 -11.53 4.24
C MET A 19 2.97 -12.40 4.58
N ASP A 20 3.16 -13.50 5.32
CA ASP A 20 2.06 -14.45 5.62
C ASP A 20 0.97 -13.85 6.52
N ALA A 21 1.33 -13.07 7.55
CA ALA A 21 0.35 -12.51 8.50
C ALA A 21 -0.48 -11.36 7.90
N VAL A 22 0.09 -10.63 6.94
CA VAL A 22 -0.63 -9.55 6.23
C VAL A 22 -1.58 -10.15 5.20
N GLN A 23 -1.19 -11.24 4.53
CA GLN A 23 -2.07 -11.96 3.60
C GLN A 23 -3.31 -12.56 4.27
N GLU A 24 -3.16 -13.10 5.49
CA GLU A 24 -4.28 -13.68 6.24
C GLU A 24 -5.33 -12.60 6.61
N ASP A 25 -4.88 -11.46 7.14
CA ASP A 25 -5.78 -10.35 7.54
C ASP A 25 -6.45 -9.67 6.33
N ILE A 26 -5.73 -9.51 5.20
CA ILE A 26 -6.28 -9.04 3.92
C ILE A 26 -7.35 -10.00 3.38
N SER A 27 -7.09 -11.31 3.46
CA SER A 27 -8.02 -12.34 2.99
C SER A 27 -9.30 -12.36 3.82
N ASP A 28 -9.21 -12.23 5.14
CA ASP A 28 -10.36 -12.25 6.04
C ASP A 28 -11.22 -10.98 5.89
N ILE A 29 -10.59 -9.81 5.74
CA ILE A 29 -11.30 -8.55 5.49
C ILE A 29 -11.99 -8.60 4.11
N GLY A 30 -11.26 -9.00 3.07
CA GLY A 30 -11.79 -9.12 1.72
C GLY A 30 -12.99 -10.05 1.66
N THR A 31 -12.88 -11.26 2.23
CA THR A 31 -14.00 -12.21 2.23
C THR A 31 -15.25 -11.67 2.93
N SER A 32 -15.10 -10.87 4.00
CA SER A 32 -16.25 -10.24 4.68
C SER A 32 -16.90 -9.11 3.86
N LEU A 33 -16.09 -8.28 3.19
CA LEU A 33 -16.56 -7.15 2.39
C LEU A 33 -17.27 -7.61 1.12
N PHE A 34 -16.68 -8.58 0.41
CA PHE A 34 -17.16 -9.03 -0.90
C PHE A 34 -18.29 -10.07 -0.83
N SER A 35 -18.60 -10.60 0.36
CA SER A 35 -19.71 -11.55 0.52
C SER A 35 -21.09 -10.91 0.42
N SER A 36 -21.19 -9.58 0.47
CA SER A 36 -22.47 -8.85 0.54
C SER A 36 -22.69 -7.82 -0.59
N GLU A 37 -21.64 -7.46 -1.32
CA GLU A 37 -21.69 -6.58 -2.50
C GLU A 37 -21.53 -7.43 -3.77
N GLU A 38 -22.40 -7.23 -4.77
CA GLU A 38 -22.14 -7.73 -6.13
C GLU A 38 -21.02 -6.88 -6.74
N MET A 39 -19.80 -7.16 -6.31
CA MET A 39 -18.58 -6.48 -6.76
C MET A 39 -18.04 -7.17 -8.01
N ASP A 40 -17.62 -6.37 -8.99
CA ASP A 40 -16.93 -6.89 -10.16
C ASP A 40 -15.49 -7.32 -9.81
N GLU A 41 -14.97 -8.36 -10.48
CA GLU A 41 -13.63 -8.92 -10.22
C GLU A 41 -12.50 -7.89 -10.39
N SER A 42 -12.65 -6.94 -11.31
CA SER A 42 -11.66 -5.88 -11.54
C SER A 42 -11.65 -4.84 -10.43
N ALA A 43 -12.81 -4.44 -9.91
CA ALA A 43 -12.87 -3.63 -8.69
C ALA A 43 -12.26 -4.39 -7.50
N GLN A 44 -12.52 -5.70 -7.39
CA GLN A 44 -12.02 -6.50 -6.28
C GLN A 44 -10.48 -6.55 -6.29
N ASP A 45 -9.89 -6.86 -7.44
CA ASP A 45 -8.44 -6.86 -7.64
C ASP A 45 -7.83 -5.47 -7.39
N ALA A 46 -8.46 -4.41 -7.89
CA ALA A 46 -8.01 -3.03 -7.67
C ALA A 46 -8.05 -2.64 -6.18
N PHE A 47 -9.12 -2.98 -5.47
CA PHE A 47 -9.23 -2.75 -4.03
C PHE A 47 -8.13 -3.48 -3.26
N LEU A 48 -7.91 -4.77 -3.55
CA LEU A 48 -6.93 -5.58 -2.82
C LEU A 48 -5.50 -5.03 -2.99
N LYS A 49 -5.16 -4.57 -4.20
CA LYS A 49 -3.87 -3.91 -4.45
C LYS A 49 -3.72 -2.59 -3.69
N ALA A 50 -4.76 -1.77 -3.67
CA ALA A 50 -4.77 -0.53 -2.91
C ALA A 50 -4.65 -0.79 -1.39
N GLN A 51 -5.35 -1.81 -0.89
CA GLN A 51 -5.28 -2.24 0.50
C GLN A 51 -3.88 -2.74 0.90
N GLU A 52 -3.25 -3.56 0.06
CA GLU A 52 -1.89 -4.03 0.29
C GLU A 52 -0.91 -2.84 0.40
N ALA A 53 -0.99 -1.89 -0.53
CA ALA A 53 -0.17 -0.68 -0.51
C ALA A 53 -0.43 0.18 0.74
N PHE A 54 -1.69 0.35 1.13
CA PHE A 54 -2.06 1.09 2.34
C PHE A 54 -1.49 0.45 3.61
N TYR A 55 -1.60 -0.88 3.75
CA TYR A 55 -1.06 -1.57 4.93
C TYR A 55 0.46 -1.57 4.99
N GLU A 56 1.13 -1.58 3.84
CA GLU A 56 2.56 -1.33 3.77
C GLU A 56 2.91 0.06 4.29
N ALA A 57 2.21 1.10 3.82
CA ALA A 57 2.40 2.48 4.30
C ALA A 57 2.10 2.62 5.80
N ASP A 58 1.04 2.01 6.31
CA ASP A 58 0.71 2.01 7.74
C ASP A 58 1.79 1.31 8.58
N ARG A 59 2.38 0.24 8.07
CA ARG A 59 3.50 -0.45 8.72
C ARG A 59 4.72 0.48 8.83
N VAL A 60 5.09 1.14 7.73
CA VAL A 60 6.19 2.12 7.72
C VAL A 60 5.91 3.25 8.69
N ARG A 61 4.69 3.82 8.66
CA ARG A 61 4.25 4.83 9.63
C ARG A 61 4.45 4.37 11.07
N LYS A 62 4.02 3.16 11.42
CA LYS A 62 4.13 2.60 12.79
C LYS A 62 5.59 2.37 13.21
N GLN A 63 6.50 2.14 12.28
CA GLN A 63 7.93 2.01 12.55
C GLN A 63 8.62 3.37 12.79
N HIS A 64 8.03 4.47 12.29
CA HIS A 64 8.56 5.81 12.43
C HIS A 64 7.87 6.56 13.58
N SER A 65 8.61 6.76 14.68
CA SER A 65 8.08 7.39 15.90
C SER A 65 7.65 8.86 15.73
N GLN A 66 8.18 9.55 14.71
CA GLN A 66 7.87 10.95 14.42
C GLN A 66 7.74 11.13 12.93
N LEU A 67 6.64 11.76 12.53
CA LEU A 67 6.41 12.21 11.17
C LEU A 67 6.58 13.73 11.07
N THR A 68 7.15 14.19 9.97
CA THR A 68 7.18 15.61 9.60
C THR A 68 5.75 16.13 9.34
N ALA A 69 5.60 17.45 9.21
CA ALA A 69 4.29 18.03 8.89
C ALA A 69 3.79 17.61 7.50
N LYS A 70 4.71 17.46 6.54
CA LYS A 70 4.42 17.04 5.16
C LYS A 70 3.95 15.58 5.13
N GLU A 71 4.69 14.69 5.78
CA GLU A 71 4.31 13.27 5.91
C GLU A 71 2.96 13.10 6.61
N ARG A 72 2.69 13.88 7.66
CA ARG A 72 1.38 13.85 8.34
C ARG A 72 0.23 14.30 7.45
N SER A 73 0.42 15.35 6.64
CA SER A 73 -0.61 15.79 5.70
C SER A 73 -0.91 14.70 4.68
N LEU A 74 0.13 14.13 4.09
CA LEU A 74 -0.01 13.05 3.11
C LEU A 74 -0.66 11.80 3.72
N TRP A 75 -0.32 11.44 4.96
CA TRP A 75 -0.97 10.35 5.67
C TRP A 75 -2.47 10.57 5.87
N LEU A 76 -2.88 11.79 6.25
CA LEU A 76 -4.28 12.09 6.49
C LEU A 76 -5.10 12.01 5.19
N GLU A 77 -4.55 12.53 4.09
CA GLU A 77 -5.16 12.42 2.76
C GLU A 77 -5.29 10.94 2.34
N LEU A 78 -4.21 10.17 2.48
CA LEU A 78 -4.21 8.74 2.20
C LEU A 78 -5.22 7.94 3.04
N GLU A 79 -5.31 8.23 4.34
CA GLU A 79 -6.24 7.57 5.24
C GLU A 79 -7.70 7.92 4.91
N GLU A 80 -7.97 9.17 4.50
CA GLU A 80 -9.30 9.58 4.03
C GLU A 80 -9.70 8.83 2.76
N ASP A 81 -8.83 8.82 1.75
CA ASP A 81 -9.10 8.14 0.46
C ASP A 81 -9.27 6.62 0.64
N TYR A 82 -8.44 5.99 1.48
CA TYR A 82 -8.59 4.57 1.79
C TYR A 82 -9.89 4.26 2.54
N ASN A 83 -10.34 5.13 3.46
CA ASN A 83 -11.61 4.94 4.16
C ASN A 83 -12.82 5.02 3.20
N VAL A 84 -12.74 5.82 2.15
CA VAL A 84 -13.77 5.83 1.09
C VAL A 84 -13.82 4.47 0.37
N LEU A 85 -12.66 3.91 0.01
CA LEU A 85 -12.59 2.58 -0.60
C LEU A 85 -13.05 1.48 0.36
N LEU A 86 -12.71 1.55 1.64
CA LEU A 86 -13.13 0.56 2.64
C LEU A 86 -14.66 0.58 2.85
N ALA A 87 -15.28 1.76 2.80
CA ALA A 87 -16.72 1.91 2.95
C ALA A 87 -17.50 1.49 1.70
N THR A 88 -16.89 1.57 0.51
CA THR A 88 -17.53 1.16 -0.74
C THR A 88 -16.48 0.59 -1.70
N PRO A 89 -16.05 -0.67 -1.48
CA PRO A 89 -15.01 -1.30 -2.29
C PRO A 89 -15.33 -1.29 -3.78
N SER A 90 -16.61 -1.43 -4.14
CA SER A 90 -17.08 -1.41 -5.54
C SER A 90 -16.68 -0.16 -6.33
N LYS A 91 -16.27 0.92 -5.66
CA LYS A 91 -15.73 2.14 -6.28
C LYS A 91 -14.25 2.09 -6.64
N ALA A 92 -13.56 0.99 -6.39
CA ALA A 92 -12.12 0.87 -6.62
C ALA A 92 -11.71 1.24 -8.06
N THR A 93 -12.53 0.93 -9.06
CA THR A 93 -12.31 1.26 -10.48
C THR A 93 -12.96 2.57 -10.93
N GLU A 94 -13.68 3.27 -10.05
CA GLU A 94 -14.20 4.60 -10.34
C GLU A 94 -13.05 5.61 -10.41
N LYS A 95 -13.17 6.59 -11.31
CA LYS A 95 -12.17 7.66 -11.43
C LYS A 95 -12.15 8.54 -10.19
N GLU A 96 -10.96 8.88 -9.72
CA GLU A 96 -10.78 9.83 -8.60
C GLU A 96 -11.31 11.24 -8.95
N SER A 97 -11.25 11.59 -10.24
CA SER A 97 -11.60 12.91 -10.76
C SER A 97 -12.03 12.81 -12.21
N TYR A 98 -12.89 13.74 -12.64
CA TYR A 98 -13.30 13.86 -14.04
C TYR A 98 -12.12 14.12 -14.99
N PHE A 99 -11.04 14.75 -14.50
CA PHE A 99 -9.88 15.14 -15.30
C PHE A 99 -8.74 14.11 -15.30
N SER A 100 -8.89 13.02 -14.56
CA SER A 100 -7.87 12.00 -14.37
C SER A 100 -8.33 10.67 -14.96
N ASP A 101 -7.38 9.85 -15.39
CA ASP A 101 -7.62 8.43 -15.71
C ASP A 101 -7.28 7.52 -14.52
N THR A 102 -6.72 8.09 -13.45
CA THR A 102 -6.46 7.41 -12.18
C THR A 102 -7.77 7.01 -11.51
N THR A 103 -7.86 5.74 -11.13
CA THR A 103 -8.97 5.24 -10.31
C THR A 103 -8.76 5.58 -8.84
N LEU A 104 -9.81 5.49 -8.02
CA LEU A 104 -9.67 5.67 -6.57
C LEU A 104 -8.64 4.70 -5.96
N ALA A 105 -8.62 3.45 -6.43
CA ALA A 105 -7.62 2.48 -6.01
C ALA A 105 -6.19 2.86 -6.43
N ASP A 106 -6.01 3.36 -7.66
CA ASP A 106 -4.71 3.85 -8.11
C ASP A 106 -4.23 5.04 -7.27
N GLY A 107 -5.14 5.96 -6.90
CA GLY A 107 -4.84 7.11 -6.05
C GLY A 107 -4.29 6.68 -4.70
N VAL A 108 -4.99 5.78 -4.00
CA VAL A 108 -4.56 5.22 -2.71
C VAL A 108 -3.22 4.49 -2.84
N MET A 109 -3.04 3.69 -3.90
CA MET A 109 -1.78 2.98 -4.16
C MET A 109 -0.62 3.97 -4.37
N MET A 110 -0.80 4.98 -5.21
CA MET A 110 0.24 5.99 -5.49
C MET A 110 0.60 6.82 -4.27
N GLN A 111 -0.40 7.29 -3.51
CA GLN A 111 -0.18 8.04 -2.28
C GLN A 111 0.51 7.19 -1.21
N SER A 112 0.19 5.89 -1.12
CA SER A 112 0.87 4.95 -0.22
C SER A 112 2.36 4.85 -0.54
N LEU A 113 2.70 4.66 -1.83
CA LEU A 113 4.09 4.59 -2.29
C LEU A 113 4.82 5.93 -2.06
N GLN A 114 4.16 7.05 -2.34
CA GLN A 114 4.70 8.38 -2.09
C GLN A 114 4.96 8.62 -0.60
N PHE A 115 4.06 8.16 0.27
CA PHE A 115 4.23 8.26 1.71
C PHE A 115 5.43 7.45 2.20
N ILE A 116 5.56 6.20 1.75
CA ILE A 116 6.70 5.34 2.07
C ILE A 116 8.00 6.00 1.63
N GLU A 117 8.08 6.45 0.38
CA GLU A 117 9.27 7.12 -0.16
C GLU A 117 9.63 8.37 0.66
N LEU A 118 8.64 9.19 1.02
CA LEU A 118 8.86 10.40 1.80
C LEU A 118 9.40 10.06 3.20
N VAL A 119 8.79 9.10 3.90
CA VAL A 119 9.18 8.72 5.26
C VAL A 119 10.55 8.04 5.29
N GLU A 120 10.85 7.19 4.29
CA GLU A 120 12.13 6.47 4.21
C GLU A 120 13.28 7.33 3.70
N SER A 121 13.00 8.35 2.88
CA SER A 121 14.02 9.32 2.43
C SER A 121 14.49 10.26 3.55
N GLY A 122 13.63 10.50 4.56
CA GLY A 122 13.95 11.32 5.73
C GLY A 122 14.11 12.81 5.44
N GLU A 123 13.37 13.32 4.44
CA GLU A 123 13.35 14.75 4.04
C GLU A 123 12.60 15.69 5.00
#